data_AF-A0A444Y591-F1
#
_entry.id   AF-A0A444Y591-F1
#
_cell.length_a   1.000
_cell.length_b   1.000
_cell.length_c   1.000
_cell.angle_alpha   90.00
_cell.angle_beta   90.00
_cell.angle_gamma   90.00
#
_symmetry.space_group_name_H-M   'P 1'
#
loop_
_entity.id
_entity.type
_entity.pdbx_description
1 polymer ?
#
loop_
_entity_poly.entity_id
_entity_poly.type
_entity_poly.pdbx_seq_one_letter_code
_entity_poly.pdbx_strand_id
1 'polypeptide(L)'
;MSPAHHCKSTLDYIIAKYMGFADNLLKIYVPFHMGRHWYLMIVDMWDENLIYLDSLKSSDERQARIDQMLVVARLLDVLLSDMSAYEYKTTVPKCISKFRIHEPHISQQAADSVDDPIRFVGIEVNDSTRMTIAVDLVMGDHNPISKEVQEKAVKFWDRNMICSYKKGAGPRKRTCSPLGPLSP
;
A
#
# COMPACT_ATOMS: atom_id res chain seq x y z
N MET A 1 -9.26 -13.53 -20.64
CA MET A 1 -8.21 -12.82 -21.40
C MET A 1 -7.06 -13.78 -21.60
N SER A 2 -6.55 -13.94 -22.83
CA SER A 2 -5.40 -14.81 -23.10
C SER A 2 -4.12 -14.16 -22.53
N PRO A 3 -3.26 -14.89 -21.80
CA PRO A 3 -2.08 -14.33 -21.13
C PRO A 3 -0.94 -13.87 -22.07
N ALA A 4 -1.11 -13.93 -23.38
CA ALA A 4 0.00 -13.94 -24.34
C ALA A 4 0.20 -12.64 -25.14
N HIS A 5 -0.52 -11.55 -24.85
CA HIS A 5 -0.36 -10.28 -25.58
C HIS A 5 -0.07 -9.11 -24.64
N HIS A 6 1.14 -9.12 -24.08
CA HIS A 6 1.68 -7.93 -23.45
C HIS A 6 2.37 -7.07 -24.53
N CYS A 7 2.01 -5.80 -24.62
CA CYS A 7 2.67 -4.88 -25.56
C CYS A 7 4.09 -4.61 -25.06
N LYS A 8 5.10 -5.07 -25.82
CA LYS A 8 6.52 -4.91 -25.49
C LYS A 8 6.86 -3.46 -25.13
N SER A 9 6.34 -2.50 -25.89
CA SER A 9 6.56 -1.07 -25.65
C SER A 9 6.05 -0.58 -24.30
N THR A 10 4.92 -1.12 -23.80
CA THR A 10 4.41 -0.79 -22.46
C THR A 10 5.33 -1.31 -21.38
N LEU A 11 5.88 -2.50 -21.57
CA LEU A 11 6.78 -3.14 -20.61
C LEU A 11 8.13 -2.43 -20.56
N ASP A 12 8.71 -2.12 -21.71
CA ASP A 12 9.96 -1.36 -21.83
C ASP A 12 9.83 0.02 -21.14
N TYR A 13 8.69 0.69 -21.30
CA TYR A 13 8.42 1.97 -20.64
C TYR A 13 8.36 1.85 -19.11
N ILE A 14 7.72 0.79 -18.59
CA ILE A 14 7.62 0.58 -17.13
C ILE A 14 9.01 0.35 -16.54
N ILE A 15 9.82 -0.51 -17.16
CA ILE A 15 11.17 -0.83 -16.70
C ILE A 15 12.03 0.45 -16.68
N ALA A 16 12.08 1.16 -17.82
CA ALA A 16 12.90 2.36 -17.97
C ALA A 16 12.50 3.48 -17.01
N LYS A 17 11.20 3.63 -16.72
CA LYS A 17 10.70 4.74 -15.91
C LYS A 17 10.69 4.48 -14.40
N TYR A 18 10.43 3.23 -13.98
CA TYR A 18 10.12 2.94 -12.57
C TYR A 18 11.01 1.89 -11.92
N MET A 19 11.75 1.06 -12.67
CA MET A 19 12.52 -0.05 -12.09
C MET A 19 14.03 0.18 -12.10
N GLY A 20 14.56 0.96 -13.05
CA GLY A 20 16.00 1.06 -13.26
C GLY A 20 16.59 -0.26 -13.80
N PHE A 21 17.89 -0.48 -13.61
CA PHE A 21 18.51 -1.73 -14.06
C PHE A 21 18.17 -2.90 -13.12
N ALA A 22 17.86 -4.05 -13.70
CA ALA A 22 17.37 -5.24 -13.02
C ALA A 22 18.40 -5.88 -12.06
N ASP A 23 19.69 -5.70 -12.31
CA ASP A 23 20.79 -6.12 -11.43
C ASP A 23 20.84 -5.34 -10.11
N ASN A 24 20.27 -4.14 -10.06
CA ASN A 24 20.20 -3.33 -8.85
C ASN A 24 18.88 -3.54 -8.07
N LEU A 25 17.97 -4.40 -8.54
CA LEU A 25 16.71 -4.69 -7.86
C LEU A 25 16.94 -5.60 -6.66
N LEU A 26 16.60 -5.09 -5.47
CA LEU A 26 16.64 -5.87 -4.24
C LEU A 26 15.31 -6.57 -3.96
N LYS A 27 14.20 -5.83 -4.09
CA LYS A 27 12.84 -6.31 -3.78
C LYS A 27 11.83 -5.75 -4.75
N ILE A 28 10.83 -6.55 -5.12
CA ILE A 28 9.67 -6.12 -5.92
C ILE A 28 8.41 -6.35 -5.09
N TYR A 29 7.62 -5.29 -4.88
CA TYR A 29 6.39 -5.33 -4.11
C TYR A 29 5.20 -5.39 -5.06
N VAL A 30 4.42 -6.46 -4.99
CA VAL A 30 3.27 -6.69 -5.87
C VAL A 30 2.00 -6.82 -5.03
N PRO A 31 1.17 -5.77 -4.95
CA PRO A 31 -0.11 -5.85 -4.26
C PRO A 31 -1.11 -6.65 -5.09
N PHE A 32 -1.85 -7.53 -4.44
CA PHE A 32 -2.94 -8.30 -5.02
C PHE A 32 -4.24 -8.00 -4.31
N HIS A 33 -5.33 -8.05 -5.07
CA HIS A 33 -6.69 -7.95 -4.55
C HIS A 33 -7.51 -9.12 -5.08
N MET A 34 -8.02 -9.95 -4.19
CA MET A 34 -8.91 -11.07 -4.53
C MET A 34 -10.18 -10.98 -3.67
N GLY A 35 -11.34 -10.95 -4.34
CA GLY A 35 -12.61 -10.76 -3.65
C GLY A 35 -12.71 -9.37 -3.02
N ARG A 36 -12.55 -9.29 -1.70
CA ARG A 36 -12.56 -8.05 -0.90
C ARG A 36 -11.31 -7.88 -0.03
N HIS A 37 -10.28 -8.68 -0.28
CA HIS A 37 -9.10 -8.72 0.57
C HIS A 37 -7.83 -8.39 -0.22
N TRP A 38 -6.99 -7.54 0.36
CA TRP A 38 -5.66 -7.25 -0.19
C TRP A 38 -4.60 -8.11 0.49
N TYR A 39 -3.72 -8.68 -0.32
CA TYR A 39 -2.54 -9.40 0.13
C TYR A 39 -1.33 -8.96 -0.71
N LEU A 40 -0.12 -9.24 -0.23
CA LEU A 40 1.10 -8.72 -0.82
C LEU A 40 2.07 -9.85 -1.12
N MET A 41 2.61 -9.86 -2.34
CA MET A 41 3.81 -10.63 -2.68
C MET A 41 5.02 -9.72 -2.64
N ILE A 42 6.08 -10.15 -1.96
CA ILE A 42 7.41 -9.54 -2.09
C ILE A 42 8.30 -10.54 -2.80
N VAL A 43 8.83 -10.15 -3.96
CA VAL A 43 9.90 -10.88 -4.63
C VAL A 43 11.21 -10.42 -4.01
N ASP A 44 11.85 -11.28 -3.21
CA ASP A 44 13.18 -11.03 -2.68
C ASP A 44 14.22 -11.52 -3.69
N MET A 45 14.87 -10.58 -4.39
CA MET A 45 15.87 -10.90 -5.40
C MET A 45 17.19 -11.38 -4.78
N TRP A 46 17.45 -11.08 -3.51
CA TRP A 46 18.67 -11.48 -2.82
C TRP A 46 18.57 -12.92 -2.32
N ASP A 47 17.53 -13.22 -1.53
CA ASP A 47 17.32 -14.56 -0.93
C ASP A 47 16.53 -15.52 -1.83
N GLU A 48 16.09 -15.05 -3.00
CA GLU A 48 15.32 -15.83 -4.00
C GLU A 48 14.03 -16.43 -3.42
N ASN A 49 13.28 -15.58 -2.71
CA ASN A 49 12.00 -15.93 -2.08
C ASN A 49 10.83 -15.16 -2.70
N LEU A 50 9.67 -15.82 -2.80
CA LEU A 50 8.37 -15.19 -2.96
C LEU A 50 7.71 -15.13 -1.58
N ILE A 51 7.82 -13.97 -0.93
CA ILE A 51 7.26 -13.78 0.40
C ILE A 51 5.77 -13.48 0.25
N TYR A 52 4.93 -14.38 0.78
CA TYR A 52 3.47 -14.26 0.82
C TYR A 52 3.03 -13.60 2.12
N LEU A 53 2.51 -12.39 2.03
CA LEU A 53 1.99 -11.66 3.16
C LEU A 53 0.47 -11.51 3.04
N ASP A 54 -0.22 -12.05 4.03
CA ASP A 54 -1.69 -12.12 4.09
C ASP A 54 -2.18 -11.88 5.53
N SER A 55 -2.84 -10.74 5.71
CA SER A 55 -3.36 -10.30 7.01
C SER A 55 -4.70 -10.97 7.34
N LEU A 56 -5.42 -11.55 6.37
CA LEU A 56 -6.66 -12.29 6.59
C LEU A 56 -6.55 -13.66 5.93
N LYS A 57 -5.79 -14.54 6.59
CA LYS A 57 -5.54 -15.90 6.11
C LYS A 57 -6.83 -16.69 6.05
N SER A 58 -7.11 -17.22 4.87
CA SER A 58 -8.17 -18.19 4.63
C SER A 58 -7.55 -19.44 4.04
N SER A 59 -7.76 -20.60 4.69
CA SER A 59 -7.30 -21.89 4.18
C SER A 59 -7.85 -22.18 2.79
N ASP A 60 -9.09 -21.74 2.54
CA ASP A 60 -9.83 -22.05 1.33
C ASP A 60 -9.35 -21.21 0.14
N GLU A 61 -8.90 -19.98 0.41
CA GLU A 61 -8.43 -19.06 -0.63
C GLU A 61 -6.90 -19.09 -0.82
N ARG A 62 -6.15 -19.63 0.15
CA ARG A 62 -4.68 -19.60 0.15
C ARG A 62 -4.07 -20.11 -1.15
N GLN A 63 -4.54 -21.26 -1.65
CA GLN A 63 -3.98 -21.84 -2.87
C GLN A 63 -4.27 -20.95 -4.09
N ALA A 64 -5.48 -20.41 -4.21
CA ALA A 64 -5.83 -19.50 -5.29
C ALA A 64 -5.00 -18.21 -5.29
N ARG A 65 -4.70 -17.67 -4.08
CA ARG A 65 -3.81 -16.51 -3.91
C ARG A 65 -2.38 -16.83 -4.34
N ILE A 66 -1.86 -17.99 -3.95
CA ILE A 66 -0.54 -18.48 -4.39
C ILE A 66 -0.50 -18.67 -5.92
N ASP A 67 -1.55 -19.23 -6.52
CA ASP A 67 -1.61 -19.42 -7.97
C ASP A 67 -1.54 -18.08 -8.71
N GLN A 68 -2.22 -17.04 -8.21
CA GLN A 68 -2.11 -15.67 -8.74
C GLN A 68 -0.70 -15.10 -8.62
N MET A 69 -0.03 -15.32 -7.47
CA MET A 69 1.37 -14.93 -7.30
C MET A 69 2.28 -15.58 -8.34
N LEU A 70 2.10 -16.89 -8.59
CA LEU A 70 2.91 -17.63 -9.56
C LEU A 70 2.66 -17.17 -11.00
N VAL A 71 1.43 -16.75 -11.34
CA VAL A 71 1.15 -16.13 -12.64
C VAL A 71 1.93 -14.83 -12.81
N VAL A 72 1.95 -13.97 -11.80
CA VAL A 72 2.73 -12.72 -11.86
C VAL A 72 4.23 -12.99 -11.82
N ALA A 73 4.70 -13.97 -11.06
CA ALA A 73 6.10 -14.36 -11.05
C ALA A 73 6.59 -14.80 -12.44
N ARG A 74 5.77 -15.53 -13.21
CA ARG A 74 6.06 -15.87 -14.60
C ARG A 74 6.05 -14.65 -15.53
N LEU A 75 5.18 -13.68 -15.28
CA LEU A 75 5.21 -12.42 -16.03
C LEU A 75 6.51 -11.67 -15.74
N LEU A 76 6.96 -11.63 -14.50
CA LEU A 76 8.24 -11.03 -14.11
C LEU A 76 9.43 -11.76 -14.74
N ASP A 77 9.38 -13.09 -14.89
CA ASP A 77 10.40 -13.83 -15.65
C ASP A 77 10.50 -13.31 -17.09
N VAL A 78 9.36 -13.11 -17.76
CA VAL A 78 9.35 -12.59 -19.13
C VAL A 78 9.90 -11.16 -19.16
N LEU A 79 9.49 -10.31 -18.22
CA LEU A 79 9.94 -8.92 -18.13
C LEU A 79 11.44 -8.77 -17.89
N LEU A 80 12.00 -9.64 -17.06
CA LEU A 80 13.40 -9.59 -16.65
C LEU A 80 14.27 -10.60 -17.41
N SER A 81 13.74 -11.23 -18.46
CA SER A 81 14.51 -12.13 -19.34
C SER A 81 15.38 -11.39 -20.35
N ASP A 82 15.03 -10.14 -20.69
CA ASP A 82 15.75 -9.37 -21.70
C ASP A 82 17.04 -8.77 -21.10
N MET A 83 18.17 -9.05 -21.73
CA MET A 83 19.49 -8.52 -21.32
C MET A 83 19.56 -7.00 -21.38
N SER A 84 18.66 -6.33 -22.12
CA SER A 84 18.54 -4.87 -22.11
C SER A 84 18.12 -4.31 -20.75
N ALA A 85 17.43 -5.10 -19.92
CA ALA A 85 17.01 -4.70 -18.58
C ALA A 85 18.18 -4.64 -17.56
N TYR A 86 19.35 -5.20 -17.87
CA TYR A 86 20.50 -5.25 -16.97
C TYR A 86 21.58 -4.24 -17.38
N GLU A 87 22.25 -3.65 -16.40
CA GLU A 87 23.42 -2.80 -16.62
C GLU A 87 24.58 -3.66 -17.14
N TYR A 88 24.85 -4.76 -16.45
CA TYR A 88 25.88 -5.72 -16.82
C TYR A 88 25.33 -6.81 -17.75
N LYS A 89 25.77 -6.81 -19.01
CA LYS A 89 25.34 -7.80 -20.02
C LYS A 89 25.84 -9.23 -19.79
N THR A 90 26.64 -9.44 -18.74
CA THR A 90 27.08 -10.76 -18.28
C THR A 90 26.21 -11.31 -17.14
N THR A 91 25.29 -10.51 -16.58
CA THR A 91 24.40 -10.96 -15.51
C THR A 91 23.49 -12.07 -16.04
N VAL A 92 23.34 -13.14 -15.24
CA VAL A 92 22.42 -14.22 -15.55
C VAL A 92 21.04 -13.85 -15.00
N PRO A 93 20.00 -13.74 -15.85
CA PRO A 93 18.65 -13.46 -15.38
C PRO A 93 18.15 -14.53 -14.40
N LYS A 94 17.51 -14.09 -13.32
CA LYS A 94 16.90 -14.99 -12.34
C LYS A 94 15.54 -15.48 -12.83
N CYS A 95 15.22 -16.75 -12.55
CA CYS A 95 13.86 -17.28 -12.71
C CYS A 95 13.06 -17.07 -11.42
N ILE A 96 12.38 -15.93 -11.32
CA ILE A 96 11.49 -15.56 -10.22
C ILE A 96 10.39 -16.61 -10.00
N SER A 97 9.82 -17.22 -11.05
CA SER A 97 8.80 -18.28 -10.85
C SER A 97 9.32 -19.55 -10.17
N LYS A 98 10.65 -19.71 -10.04
CA LYS A 98 11.29 -20.82 -9.32
C LYS A 98 11.69 -20.48 -7.89
N PHE A 99 11.51 -19.24 -7.47
CA PHE A 99 11.83 -18.80 -6.11
C PHE A 99 10.98 -19.56 -5.09
N ARG A 100 11.55 -19.74 -3.89
CA ARG A 100 10.85 -20.46 -2.82
C ARG A 100 9.74 -19.58 -2.26
N ILE A 101 8.53 -20.12 -2.15
CA ILE A 101 7.45 -19.42 -1.45
C ILE A 101 7.74 -19.46 0.05
N HIS A 102 7.80 -18.28 0.67
CA HIS A 102 7.97 -18.11 2.10
C HIS A 102 6.75 -17.39 2.68
N GLU A 103 6.10 -18.01 3.66
CA GLU A 103 4.96 -17.41 4.36
C GLU A 103 5.36 -17.13 5.80
N PRO A 104 5.72 -15.87 6.14
CA PRO A 104 6.11 -15.53 7.50
C PRO A 104 4.90 -15.52 8.45
N HIS A 105 5.21 -15.63 9.73
CA HIS A 105 4.22 -15.46 10.79
C HIS A 105 3.93 -13.96 10.97
N ILE A 106 2.70 -13.54 10.65
CA ILE A 106 2.25 -12.15 10.77
C ILE A 106 0.92 -12.07 11.51
N SER A 107 0.74 -11.01 12.30
CA SER A 107 -0.48 -10.75 13.06
C SER A 107 -1.69 -10.68 12.14
N GLN A 108 -2.74 -11.43 12.49
CA GLN A 108 -3.97 -11.53 11.69
C GLN A 108 -4.93 -10.37 12.00
N GLN A 109 -5.66 -9.93 10.99
CA GLN A 109 -6.66 -8.89 11.07
C GLN A 109 -7.99 -9.46 11.60
N ALA A 110 -8.76 -8.64 12.32
CA ALA A 110 -10.13 -8.98 12.69
C ALA A 110 -11.00 -9.06 11.43
N ALA A 111 -11.93 -10.02 11.38
CA ALA A 111 -12.71 -10.37 10.19
C ALA A 111 -13.60 -9.23 9.63
N ASP A 112 -13.75 -8.12 10.36
CA ASP A 112 -14.61 -6.98 10.09
C ASP A 112 -13.86 -5.66 9.77
N SER A 113 -12.53 -5.68 9.69
CA SER A 113 -11.70 -4.48 9.43
C SER A 113 -11.51 -4.19 7.93
N VAL A 114 -11.50 -2.89 7.56
CA VAL A 114 -11.47 -2.38 6.17
C VAL A 114 -10.04 -2.08 5.66
N ASP A 115 -9.02 -2.16 6.52
CA ASP A 115 -7.73 -1.51 6.30
C ASP A 115 -6.58 -2.48 6.00
N ASP A 116 -6.63 -3.10 4.82
CA ASP A 116 -5.76 -4.23 4.49
C ASP A 116 -4.34 -3.89 4.00
N PRO A 117 -4.08 -2.96 3.06
CA PRO A 117 -2.76 -2.92 2.41
C PRO A 117 -1.61 -2.36 3.27
N ILE A 118 -1.90 -1.67 4.37
CA ILE A 118 -0.92 -0.91 5.15
C ILE A 118 -0.22 -1.74 6.25
N ARG A 119 -0.77 -2.90 6.64
CA ARG A 119 -0.21 -3.74 7.73
C ARG A 119 1.02 -4.57 7.35
N PHE A 120 1.37 -4.65 6.06
CA PHE A 120 2.43 -5.53 5.56
C PHE A 120 3.87 -5.02 5.77
N VAL A 121 4.05 -3.81 6.30
CA VAL A 121 5.37 -3.18 6.53
C VAL A 121 5.88 -3.37 7.97
N GLY A 122 5.28 -4.28 8.75
CA GLY A 122 5.70 -4.57 10.13
C GLY A 122 5.37 -3.47 11.14
N ILE A 123 4.45 -2.57 10.80
CA ILE A 123 3.97 -1.53 11.71
C ILE A 123 2.63 -1.99 12.29
N GLU A 124 2.49 -1.94 13.60
CA GLU A 124 1.17 -2.05 14.24
C GLU A 124 0.31 -0.88 13.74
N VAL A 125 -0.65 -1.20 12.87
CA VAL A 125 -1.53 -0.17 12.29
C VAL A 125 -2.60 0.18 13.30
N ASN A 126 -2.28 1.19 14.10
CA ASN A 126 -3.23 1.98 14.89
C ASN A 126 -3.55 3.29 14.14
N ASP A 127 -4.49 4.08 14.65
CA ASP A 127 -4.91 5.35 14.04
C ASP A 127 -3.73 6.31 13.81
N SER A 128 -2.75 6.28 14.70
CA SER A 128 -1.52 7.09 14.57
C SER A 128 -0.72 6.67 13.34
N THR A 129 -0.50 5.38 13.12
CA THR A 129 0.22 4.87 11.93
C THR A 129 -0.47 5.25 10.64
N ARG A 130 -1.81 5.16 10.60
CA ARG A 130 -2.60 5.55 9.42
C ARG A 130 -2.49 7.02 9.12
N MET A 131 -2.59 7.85 10.16
CA MET A 131 -2.43 9.29 10.02
C MET A 131 -1.02 9.63 9.54
N THR A 132 0.01 8.98 10.09
CA THR A 132 1.40 9.20 9.67
C THR A 132 1.58 8.86 8.19
N ILE A 133 1.07 7.72 7.71
CA ILE A 133 1.19 7.34 6.29
C ILE A 133 0.37 8.28 5.40
N ALA A 134 -0.84 8.68 5.82
CA ALA A 134 -1.64 9.64 5.06
C ALA A 134 -0.93 11.01 4.97
N VAL A 135 -0.34 11.47 6.06
CA VAL A 135 0.45 12.71 6.10
C VAL A 135 1.69 12.56 5.24
N ASP A 136 2.42 11.45 5.32
CA ASP A 136 3.63 11.21 4.54
C ASP A 136 3.33 11.14 3.03
N LEU A 137 2.27 10.45 2.63
CA LEU A 137 1.82 10.38 1.24
C LEU A 137 1.41 11.76 0.68
N VAL A 138 0.81 12.61 1.52
CA VAL A 138 0.35 13.94 1.11
C VAL A 138 1.48 14.96 1.13
N MET A 139 2.37 14.89 2.13
CA MET A 139 3.36 15.91 2.44
C MET A 139 4.78 15.55 1.98
N GLY A 140 5.04 14.29 1.65
CA GLY A 140 6.35 13.80 1.30
C GLY A 140 6.85 14.33 -0.05
N ASP A 141 8.17 14.33 -0.22
CA ASP A 141 8.86 14.86 -1.40
C ASP A 141 8.55 14.07 -2.69
N HIS A 142 8.02 12.86 -2.54
CA HIS A 142 7.53 12.02 -3.64
C HIS A 142 6.20 12.50 -4.24
N ASN A 143 5.48 13.41 -3.57
CA ASN A 143 4.24 14.01 -4.05
C ASN A 143 4.50 15.40 -4.67
N PRO A 144 4.64 15.52 -6.01
CA PRO A 144 4.97 16.78 -6.66
C PRO A 144 3.85 17.84 -6.54
N ILE A 145 2.63 17.43 -6.18
CA ILE A 145 1.48 18.32 -5.98
C ILE A 145 1.21 18.65 -4.50
N SER A 146 2.09 18.23 -3.58
CA SER A 146 1.93 18.41 -2.13
C SER A 146 1.62 19.87 -1.76
N LYS A 147 2.33 20.83 -2.37
CA LYS A 147 2.10 22.28 -2.16
C LYS A 147 0.69 22.72 -2.57
N GLU A 148 0.19 22.28 -3.72
CA GLU A 148 -1.15 22.63 -4.20
C GLU A 148 -2.24 22.03 -3.30
N VAL A 149 -2.04 20.79 -2.85
CA VAL A 149 -2.95 20.11 -1.91
C VAL A 149 -2.99 20.86 -0.57
N GLN A 150 -1.84 21.27 -0.04
CA GLN A 150 -1.76 22.08 1.17
C GLN A 150 -2.50 23.41 1.03
N GLU A 151 -2.26 24.15 -0.06
CA GLU A 151 -2.92 25.43 -0.30
C GLU A 151 -4.45 25.29 -0.37
N LYS A 152 -4.95 24.25 -1.05
CA LYS A 152 -6.39 23.98 -1.14
C LYS A 152 -6.96 23.58 0.21
N ALA A 153 -6.24 22.78 1.00
CA ALA A 153 -6.64 22.39 2.35
C ALA A 153 -6.74 23.61 3.28
N VAL A 154 -5.74 24.49 3.28
CA VAL A 154 -5.74 25.75 4.06
C VAL A 154 -6.92 26.63 3.64
N LYS A 155 -7.08 26.87 2.33
CA LYS A 155 -8.21 27.67 1.80
C LYS A 155 -9.58 27.10 2.20
N PHE A 156 -9.72 25.78 2.22
CA PHE A 156 -10.95 25.11 2.65
C PHE A 156 -11.21 25.31 4.15
N TRP A 157 -10.20 25.09 4.99
CA TRP A 157 -10.32 25.26 6.44
C TRP A 157 -10.55 26.70 6.84
N ASP A 158 -9.87 27.67 6.21
CA ASP A 158 -10.10 29.10 6.45
C ASP A 158 -11.56 29.48 6.13
N ARG A 159 -12.09 29.03 4.98
CA ARG A 159 -13.49 29.29 4.61
C ARG A 159 -14.48 28.69 5.60
N ASN A 160 -14.22 27.49 6.11
CA ASN A 160 -15.12 26.78 7.03
C ASN A 160 -14.99 27.24 8.48
N MET A 161 -13.80 27.66 8.92
CA MET A 161 -13.57 28.28 10.22
C MET A 161 -14.22 29.67 10.28
N ILE A 162 -14.09 30.48 9.22
CA ILE A 162 -14.76 31.79 9.14
C ILE A 162 -16.30 31.64 9.21
N CYS A 163 -16.86 30.59 8.62
CA CYS A 163 -18.30 30.30 8.71
C CYS A 163 -18.77 29.83 10.09
N SER A 164 -17.93 29.11 10.85
CA SER A 164 -18.27 28.63 12.20
C SER A 164 -18.19 29.76 13.24
N TYR A 165 -17.25 30.69 13.11
CA TYR A 165 -17.22 31.91 13.93
C TYR A 165 -18.43 32.82 13.69
N LYS A 166 -18.93 32.92 12.45
CA LYS A 166 -20.14 33.72 12.12
C LYS A 166 -21.44 33.09 12.62
N LYS A 167 -21.48 31.77 12.86
CA LYS A 167 -22.66 31.07 13.43
C LYS A 167 -22.68 31.04 14.97
N GLY A 168 -21.61 31.48 15.64
CA GLY A 168 -21.45 31.44 17.10
C GLY A 168 -21.88 32.69 17.87
N ALA A 169 -22.27 33.77 17.21
CA ALA A 169 -22.70 35.02 17.87
C ALA A 169 -24.21 35.00 18.21
N GLY A 170 -24.63 34.02 19.02
CA GLY A 170 -25.93 34.02 19.70
C GLY A 170 -25.68 33.95 21.21
N PRO A 171 -26.36 34.75 22.05
CA PRO A 171 -26.05 34.79 23.48
C PRO A 171 -26.30 33.40 24.10
N ARG A 172 -25.23 32.75 24.57
CA ARG A 172 -25.32 31.53 25.38
C ARG A 172 -26.09 31.85 26.67
N LYS A 173 -27.37 31.50 26.72
CA LYS A 173 -28.10 31.39 27.99
C LYS A 173 -27.40 30.33 28.83
N ARG A 174 -26.74 30.75 29.92
CA ARG A 174 -26.27 29.85 30.97
C ARG A 174 -27.49 29.26 31.65
N THR A 175 -27.82 28.01 31.35
CA THR A 175 -28.71 27.21 32.20
C THR A 175 -27.88 26.69 33.36
N CYS A 176 -28.06 27.27 34.55
CA CYS A 176 -27.66 26.62 35.81
C CYS A 176 -28.44 25.32 35.94
N SER A 177 -27.72 24.20 36.08
CA SER A 177 -28.31 22.94 36.53
C SER A 177 -28.76 23.08 38.01
N PRO A 178 -29.84 22.42 38.44
CA PRO A 178 -30.34 22.54 39.81
C PRO A 178 -29.37 21.86 40.78
N LEU A 179 -29.10 22.54 41.90
CA LEU A 179 -28.42 21.97 43.07
C LEU A 179 -29.28 20.82 43.62
N GLY A 180 -28.71 19.61 43.65
CA GLY A 180 -29.29 18.49 44.40
C GLY A 180 -29.24 18.76 45.91
N PRO A 181 -30.16 18.21 46.70
CA PRO A 181 -30.29 18.53 48.13
C PRO A 181 -29.11 17.98 48.93
N LEU A 182 -28.60 18.81 49.84
CA LEU A 182 -27.71 18.41 50.92
C LEU A 182 -28.53 17.65 51.97
N SER A 183 -28.16 16.40 52.21
CA SER A 183 -28.75 15.60 53.29
C SER A 183 -28.25 16.07 54.67
N PRO A 184 -29.03 15.85 55.75
CA PRO A 184 -28.76 16.38 57.10
C PRO A 184 -27.60 15.69 57.82
#